data_AF-A0A3S4BXB3-F1
#
_entry.id   AF-A0A3S4BXB3-F1
#
_cell.length_a   1.000
_cell.length_b   1.000
_cell.length_c   1.000
_cell.angle_alpha   90.00
_cell.angle_beta   90.00
_cell.angle_gamma   90.00
#
_symmetry.space_group_name_H-M   'P 1'
#
loop_
_entity.id
_entity.type
_entity.pdbx_description
1 polymer ?
#
loop_
_entity_poly.entity_id
_entity_poly.type
_entity_poly.pdbx_seq_one_letter_code
_entity_poly.pdbx_strand_id
1 'polypeptide(L)'
;MVSIMVGKPVGEYASFMLDPGGWPNFPPGEIQGYYNEMGFRIMGVGGIAAEADAATEELLTNWTGLAANAAAARVAVFRNSLMPLQSFMVRIRTWYAKVATDVRTMQLMITASVESAEAQIQALQAGGPENEPAIAAIVAQRLATHVQMVESLAARINASAGAVLATAPAV
;
A
#
# COMPACT_ATOMS: atom_id res chain seq x y z
N MET A 1 -18.21 8.70 -2.71
CA MET A 1 -17.11 7.71 -2.76
C MET A 1 -16.13 8.20 -3.81
N VAL A 2 -14.95 8.68 -3.40
CA VAL A 2 -13.94 9.20 -4.36
C VAL A 2 -13.38 8.00 -5.11
N SER A 3 -13.43 8.03 -6.45
CA SER A 3 -12.92 6.94 -7.29
C SER A 3 -11.44 6.72 -6.99
N ILE A 4 -11.11 5.55 -6.43
CA ILE A 4 -9.74 5.13 -6.07
C ILE A 4 -8.92 4.74 -7.31
N MET A 5 -9.58 4.61 -8.47
CA MET A 5 -8.97 4.19 -9.73
C MET A 5 -8.41 5.40 -10.48
N VAL A 6 -7.15 5.31 -10.91
CA VAL A 6 -6.56 6.20 -11.90
C VAL A 6 -6.32 5.36 -13.15
N GLY A 7 -6.97 5.72 -14.25
CA GLY A 7 -6.77 5.03 -15.52
C GLY A 7 -5.37 5.27 -16.06
N LYS A 8 -4.75 4.26 -16.69
CA LYS A 8 -3.51 4.48 -17.45
C LYS A 8 -3.81 5.53 -18.54
N PRO A 9 -2.96 6.54 -18.72
CA PRO A 9 -3.15 7.54 -19.77
C PRO A 9 -3.28 6.91 -21.16
N VAL A 10 -4.13 7.49 -21.99
CA VAL A 10 -4.36 7.11 -23.38
C VAL A 10 -4.08 8.30 -24.28
N GLY A 11 -3.50 8.05 -25.44
CA GLY A 11 -3.04 9.09 -26.37
C GLY A 11 -2.16 8.47 -27.46
N GLU A 12 -1.90 9.22 -28.52
CA GLU A 12 -1.07 8.77 -29.64
C GLU A 12 0.36 8.47 -29.17
N TYR A 13 0.87 9.27 -28.23
CA TYR A 13 2.23 9.15 -27.70
C TYR A 13 2.30 8.55 -26.30
N ALA A 14 1.16 8.36 -25.63
CA ALA A 14 1.07 7.83 -24.27
C ALA A 14 1.86 6.53 -24.07
N SER A 15 1.75 5.54 -24.97
CA SER A 15 2.49 4.28 -24.84
C SER A 15 4.00 4.49 -24.93
N PHE A 16 4.48 5.38 -25.80
CA PHE A 16 5.91 5.66 -25.94
C PHE A 16 6.49 6.41 -24.74
N MET A 17 5.65 7.16 -24.01
CA MET A 17 6.04 7.85 -22.78
C MET A 17 5.94 6.98 -21.52
N LEU A 18 5.30 5.81 -21.61
CA LEU A 18 5.01 4.94 -20.46
C LEU A 18 5.72 3.60 -20.55
N ASP A 19 6.00 3.08 -21.74
CA ASP A 19 6.55 1.75 -21.90
C ASP A 19 8.02 1.81 -22.38
N PRO A 20 8.93 1.02 -21.77
CA PRO A 20 8.70 0.11 -20.64
C PRO A 20 8.80 0.82 -19.27
N GLY A 21 7.94 0.41 -18.32
CA GLY A 21 8.16 0.65 -16.88
C GLY A 21 7.86 2.06 -16.35
N GLY A 22 7.44 3.01 -17.19
CA GLY A 22 7.01 4.35 -16.81
C GLY A 22 5.60 4.42 -16.20
N TRP A 23 4.96 3.28 -15.93
CA TRP A 23 3.67 3.23 -15.23
C TRP A 23 3.73 2.26 -14.04
N PRO A 24 3.27 2.67 -12.85
CA PRO A 24 3.14 1.74 -11.72
C PRO A 24 1.97 0.78 -11.97
N ASN A 25 2.29 -0.42 -12.45
CA ASN A 25 1.36 -1.52 -12.76
C ASN A 25 0.77 -2.19 -11.49
N PHE A 26 0.45 -1.42 -10.47
CA PHE A 26 -0.16 -1.94 -9.26
C PHE A 26 -1.44 -1.18 -8.94
N PRO A 27 -2.63 -1.81 -9.07
CA PRO A 27 -3.88 -1.10 -8.88
C PRO A 27 -4.06 -0.67 -7.42
N PRO A 28 -4.36 0.62 -7.14
CA PRO A 28 -4.70 1.07 -5.79
C PRO A 28 -5.86 0.28 -5.14
N GLY A 29 -6.76 -0.27 -5.97
CA GLY A 29 -7.85 -1.12 -5.51
C GLY A 29 -7.40 -2.45 -4.91
N GLU A 30 -6.36 -3.09 -5.43
CA GLU A 30 -5.80 -4.32 -4.85
C GLU A 30 -5.14 -4.03 -3.49
N ILE A 31 -4.41 -2.92 -3.39
CA ILE A 31 -3.82 -2.47 -2.12
C ILE A 31 -4.90 -2.19 -1.07
N GLN A 32 -6.01 -1.57 -1.48
CA GLN A 32 -7.16 -1.35 -0.60
C GLN A 32 -7.80 -2.68 -0.14
N GLY A 33 -7.76 -3.72 -0.98
CA GLY A 33 -8.15 -5.09 -0.61
C GLY A 33 -7.34 -5.60 0.58
N TYR A 34 -6.01 -5.54 0.51
CA TYR A 34 -5.13 -5.96 1.61
C TYR A 34 -5.31 -5.12 2.89
N TYR A 35 -5.57 -3.82 2.75
CA TYR A 35 -5.92 -2.96 3.88
C TYR A 35 -7.18 -3.45 4.62
N ASN A 36 -8.22 -3.80 3.85
CA ASN A 36 -9.49 -4.28 4.39
C ASN A 36 -9.31 -5.66 5.06
N GLU A 37 -8.60 -6.58 4.38
CA GLU A 37 -8.29 -7.90 4.91
C GLU A 37 -7.55 -7.82 6.25
N MET A 38 -6.55 -6.95 6.36
CA MET A 38 -5.84 -6.74 7.61
C MET A 38 -6.77 -6.18 8.71
N GLY A 39 -7.74 -5.34 8.34
CA GLY A 39 -8.80 -4.89 9.27
C GLY A 39 -9.60 -6.04 9.86
N PHE A 40 -10.00 -7.02 9.05
CA PHE A 40 -10.69 -8.22 9.53
C PHE A 40 -9.80 -9.07 10.44
N ARG A 41 -8.52 -9.24 10.10
CA ARG A 41 -7.55 -9.98 10.94
C ARG A 41 -7.37 -9.32 12.31
N ILE A 42 -7.29 -7.99 12.37
CA ILE A 42 -7.20 -7.22 13.63
C ILE A 42 -8.45 -7.46 14.49
N MET A 43 -9.65 -7.43 13.89
CA MET A 43 -10.89 -7.71 14.61
C MET A 43 -10.94 -9.15 15.13
N GLY A 44 -10.49 -10.13 14.33
CA GLY A 44 -10.43 -11.53 14.75
C GLY A 44 -9.51 -11.75 15.95
N VAL A 45 -8.29 -11.20 15.94
CA VAL A 45 -7.37 -11.26 17.08
C VAL A 45 -7.96 -10.56 18.31
N GLY A 46 -8.62 -9.41 18.12
CA GLY A 46 -9.33 -8.72 19.20
C GLY A 46 -10.46 -9.55 19.82
N GLY A 47 -11.21 -10.29 18.99
CA GLY A 47 -12.25 -11.21 19.45
C GLY A 47 -11.68 -12.34 20.31
N ILE A 48 -10.60 -12.98 19.87
CA ILE A 48 -9.92 -14.04 20.64
C ILE A 48 -9.42 -13.52 21.99
N ALA A 49 -8.88 -12.29 22.04
CA ALA A 49 -8.46 -11.69 23.29
C ALA A 49 -9.64 -11.44 24.25
N ALA A 50 -10.79 -11.00 23.73
CA ALA A 50 -12.00 -10.80 24.52
C ALA A 50 -12.59 -12.12 25.05
N GLU A 51 -12.57 -13.19 24.23
CA GLU A 51 -12.99 -14.53 24.66
C GLU A 51 -12.07 -15.08 25.76
N ALA A 52 -10.76 -14.84 25.68
CA ALA A 52 -9.80 -15.21 26.72
C ALA A 52 -10.06 -14.48 28.05
N ASP A 53 -10.45 -13.20 27.99
CA ASP A 53 -10.84 -12.42 29.18
C ASP A 53 -12.11 -13.01 29.82
N ALA A 54 -13.14 -13.29 29.02
CA ALA A 54 -14.39 -13.90 29.49
C ALA A 54 -14.16 -15.30 30.13
N ALA A 55 -13.33 -16.14 29.50
CA ALA A 55 -13.00 -17.45 30.04
C ALA A 55 -12.22 -17.38 31.37
N THR A 56 -11.35 -16.37 31.53
CA THR A 56 -10.61 -16.15 32.77
C THR A 56 -11.55 -15.73 33.90
N GLU A 57 -12.49 -14.83 33.61
CA GLU A 57 -13.51 -14.38 34.55
C GLU A 57 -14.41 -15.55 35.00
N GLU A 58 -14.89 -16.36 34.07
CA GLU A 58 -15.69 -17.56 34.36
C GLU A 58 -14.90 -18.56 35.23
N LEU A 59 -13.64 -18.81 34.89
CA LEU A 59 -12.77 -19.73 35.63
C LEU A 59 -12.60 -19.27 37.09
N LEU A 60 -12.26 -18.00 37.30
CA LEU A 60 -12.00 -17.46 38.64
C LEU A 60 -13.28 -17.24 39.47
N THR A 61 -14.44 -17.09 38.80
CA THR A 61 -15.75 -17.01 39.46
C THR A 61 -16.16 -18.36 40.04
N ASN A 62 -15.90 -19.44 39.30
CA ASN A 62 -16.39 -20.77 39.67
C ASN A 62 -15.36 -21.59 40.45
N TRP A 63 -14.07 -21.39 40.22
CA TRP A 63 -13.00 -22.26 40.73
C TRP A 63 -11.97 -21.44 41.54
N THR A 64 -11.50 -21.99 42.65
CA THR A 64 -10.53 -21.32 43.54
C THR A 64 -9.30 -22.20 43.81
N GLY A 65 -8.23 -21.59 44.30
CA GLY A 65 -6.99 -22.28 44.68
C GLY A 65 -5.88 -22.23 43.64
N LEU A 66 -4.76 -22.90 43.93
CA LEU A 66 -3.51 -22.79 43.16
C LEU A 66 -3.66 -23.20 41.69
N ALA A 67 -4.48 -24.22 41.40
CA ALA A 67 -4.71 -24.69 40.02
C ALA A 67 -5.47 -23.65 39.18
N ALA A 68 -6.52 -23.05 39.74
CA ALA A 68 -7.28 -21.99 39.06
C ALA A 68 -6.40 -20.75 38.79
N ASN A 69 -5.58 -20.36 39.78
CA ASN A 69 -4.63 -19.25 39.62
C ASN A 69 -3.57 -19.55 38.54
N ALA A 70 -3.05 -20.77 38.46
CA ALA A 70 -2.09 -21.16 37.44
C ALA A 70 -2.70 -21.14 36.02
N ALA A 71 -3.93 -21.62 35.88
CA ALA A 71 -4.67 -21.56 34.62
C ALA A 71 -4.95 -20.11 34.18
N ALA A 72 -5.46 -19.27 35.09
CA ALA A 72 -5.67 -17.84 34.82
C ALA A 72 -4.37 -17.12 34.42
N ALA A 73 -3.25 -17.41 35.12
CA ALA A 73 -1.95 -16.85 34.77
C ALA A 73 -1.50 -17.28 33.36
N ARG A 74 -1.77 -18.53 32.95
CA ARG A 74 -1.43 -19.01 31.61
C ARG A 74 -2.26 -18.31 30.53
N VAL A 75 -3.55 -18.08 30.77
CA VAL A 75 -4.43 -17.32 29.86
C VAL A 75 -3.97 -15.86 29.76
N ALA A 76 -3.60 -15.24 30.88
CA ALA A 76 -3.06 -13.88 30.88
C ALA A 76 -1.76 -13.77 30.07
N VAL A 77 -0.85 -14.76 30.16
CA VAL A 77 0.35 -14.81 29.30
C VAL A 77 0.00 -14.90 27.83
N PHE A 78 -0.95 -15.77 27.46
CA PHE A 78 -1.42 -15.89 26.08
C PHE A 78 -2.02 -14.57 25.58
N ARG A 79 -2.91 -13.94 26.35
CA ARG A 79 -3.48 -12.63 26.04
C ARG A 79 -2.42 -11.56 25.83
N ASN A 80 -1.44 -11.48 26.72
CA ASN A 80 -0.35 -10.50 26.63
C ASN A 80 0.49 -10.69 25.35
N SER A 81 0.55 -11.91 24.79
CA SER A 81 1.20 -12.17 23.50
C SER A 81 0.39 -11.67 22.29
N LEU A 82 -0.94 -11.53 22.41
CA LEU A 82 -1.79 -11.04 21.33
C LEU A 82 -1.69 -9.52 21.12
N MET A 83 -1.36 -8.76 22.17
CA MET A 83 -1.24 -7.30 22.10
C MET A 83 -0.14 -6.81 21.12
N PRO A 84 1.11 -7.33 21.20
CA PRO A 84 2.15 -7.01 20.21
C PRO A 84 1.74 -7.42 18.79
N LEU A 85 1.08 -8.57 18.64
CA LEU A 85 0.60 -9.05 17.34
C LEU A 85 -0.44 -8.09 16.74
N GLN A 86 -1.42 -7.67 17.53
CA GLN A 86 -2.45 -6.73 17.09
C GLN A 86 -1.83 -5.37 16.71
N SER A 87 -0.88 -4.89 17.50
CA SER A 87 -0.14 -3.66 17.22
C SER A 87 0.64 -3.75 15.91
N PHE A 88 1.29 -4.89 15.65
CA PHE A 88 1.99 -5.16 14.40
C PHE A 88 1.04 -5.22 13.20
N MET A 89 -0.11 -5.88 13.32
CA MET A 89 -1.14 -5.89 12.27
C MET A 89 -1.68 -4.49 11.95
N VAL A 90 -1.87 -3.63 12.96
CA VAL A 90 -2.26 -2.23 12.76
C VAL A 90 -1.19 -1.46 11.97
N ARG A 91 0.10 -1.70 12.22
CA ARG A 91 1.19 -1.11 11.43
C ARG A 91 1.15 -1.56 9.97
N ILE A 92 0.95 -2.86 9.71
CA ILE A 92 0.80 -3.39 8.34
C ILE A 92 -0.40 -2.74 7.65
N ARG A 93 -1.55 -2.67 8.31
CA ARG A 93 -2.75 -2.01 7.76
C ARG A 93 -2.47 -0.55 7.39
N THR A 94 -1.82 0.18 8.28
CA THR A 94 -1.47 1.59 8.04
C THR A 94 -0.50 1.73 6.87
N TRP A 95 0.46 0.81 6.75
CA TRP A 95 1.38 0.76 5.63
C TRP A 95 0.67 0.54 4.28
N TYR A 96 -0.28 -0.40 4.19
CA TYR A 96 -1.07 -0.57 2.96
C TYR A 96 -1.81 0.72 2.56
N ALA A 97 -2.42 1.43 3.52
CA ALA A 97 -3.08 2.70 3.23
C ALA A 97 -2.11 3.77 2.67
N LYS A 98 -0.89 3.82 3.22
CA LYS A 98 0.16 4.72 2.72
C LYS A 98 0.58 4.34 1.30
N VAL A 99 0.84 3.05 1.04
CA VAL A 99 1.23 2.56 -0.29
C VAL A 99 0.14 2.86 -1.33
N ALA A 100 -1.14 2.66 -1.01
CA ALA A 100 -2.25 3.01 -1.91
C ALA A 100 -2.25 4.51 -2.27
N THR A 101 -2.01 5.36 -1.27
CA THR A 101 -1.94 6.81 -1.45
C THR A 101 -0.75 7.22 -2.31
N ASP A 102 0.43 6.66 -2.05
CA ASP A 102 1.66 6.97 -2.79
C ASP A 102 1.54 6.53 -4.26
N VAL A 103 1.01 5.33 -4.51
CA VAL A 103 0.79 4.80 -5.88
C VAL A 103 -0.20 5.66 -6.63
N ARG A 104 -1.35 6.00 -6.02
CA ARG A 104 -2.35 6.88 -6.62
C ARG A 104 -1.75 8.25 -6.97
N THR A 105 -1.01 8.84 -6.04
CA THR A 105 -0.36 10.15 -6.26
C THR A 105 0.59 10.08 -7.44
N MET A 106 1.39 9.02 -7.52
CA MET A 106 2.30 8.79 -8.63
C MET A 106 1.57 8.66 -9.97
N GLN A 107 0.49 7.88 -10.01
CA GLN A 107 -0.35 7.71 -11.20
C GLN A 107 -0.94 9.05 -11.68
N LEU A 108 -1.41 9.90 -10.77
CA LEU A 108 -1.91 11.24 -11.11
C LEU A 108 -0.82 12.14 -11.67
N MET A 109 0.38 12.12 -11.08
CA MET A 109 1.52 12.90 -11.58
C MET A 109 1.94 12.48 -12.98
N ILE A 110 2.04 11.17 -13.23
CA ILE A 110 2.37 10.63 -14.55
C ILE A 110 1.27 10.96 -15.56
N THR A 111 0.00 10.88 -15.16
CA THR A 111 -1.14 11.24 -16.02
C THR A 111 -1.07 12.69 -16.46
N ALA A 112 -0.90 13.63 -15.53
CA ALA A 112 -0.76 15.05 -15.85
C ALA A 112 0.48 15.34 -16.72
N SER A 113 1.58 14.60 -16.50
CA SER A 113 2.80 14.69 -17.30
C SER A 113 2.58 14.24 -18.75
N VAL A 114 1.86 13.12 -18.95
CA VAL A 114 1.48 12.63 -20.29
C VAL A 114 0.54 13.61 -20.98
N GLU A 115 -0.51 14.10 -20.31
CA GLU A 115 -1.45 15.08 -20.88
C GLU A 115 -0.73 16.36 -21.32
N SER A 116 0.19 16.86 -20.49
CA SER A 116 1.00 18.04 -20.83
C SER A 116 1.93 17.79 -22.01
N ALA A 117 2.52 16.61 -22.10
CA ALA A 117 3.40 16.24 -23.21
C ALA A 117 2.64 16.07 -24.53
N GLU A 118 1.47 15.43 -24.51
CA GLU A 118 0.59 15.31 -25.68
C GLU A 118 0.20 16.70 -26.23
N ALA A 119 -0.17 17.65 -25.36
CA ALA A 119 -0.48 19.01 -25.77
C ALA A 119 0.73 19.73 -26.42
N GLN A 120 1.95 19.51 -25.90
CA GLN A 120 3.18 20.05 -26.49
C GLN A 120 3.48 19.43 -27.85
N ILE A 121 3.29 18.11 -27.98
CA ILE A 121 3.50 17.38 -29.23
C ILE A 121 2.49 17.83 -30.29
N GLN A 122 1.22 17.99 -29.95
CA GLN A 122 0.20 18.50 -30.87
C GLN A 122 0.55 19.89 -31.41
N ALA A 123 1.07 20.79 -30.57
CA ALA A 123 1.52 22.10 -31.00
C ALA A 123 2.72 22.04 -31.96
N LEU A 124 3.65 21.11 -31.72
CA LEU A 124 4.81 20.87 -32.60
C LEU A 124 4.40 20.25 -33.94
N GLN A 125 3.46 19.30 -33.93
CA GLN A 125 2.91 18.69 -35.15
C GLN A 125 2.24 19.72 -36.05
N ALA A 126 1.50 20.67 -35.47
CA ALA A 126 0.91 21.79 -36.22
C ALA A 126 1.95 22.73 -36.84
N GLY A 127 3.19 22.73 -36.32
CA GLY A 127 4.29 23.55 -36.80
C GLY A 127 5.01 22.99 -38.04
N GLY A 128 4.80 21.72 -38.41
CA GLY A 128 5.42 21.10 -39.58
C GLY A 128 6.32 19.89 -39.25
N PRO A 129 6.69 19.08 -40.26
CA PRO A 129 7.45 17.83 -40.09
C PRO A 129 8.88 18.03 -39.57
N GLU A 130 9.46 19.22 -39.70
CA GLU A 130 10.78 19.56 -39.16
C GLU A 130 10.87 19.42 -37.63
N ASN A 131 9.72 19.37 -36.94
CA ASN A 131 9.64 19.24 -35.48
C ASN A 131 9.68 17.77 -34.99
N GLU A 132 9.74 16.78 -35.89
CA GLU A 132 9.84 15.35 -35.52
C GLU A 132 10.96 15.05 -34.50
N PRO A 133 12.20 15.59 -34.63
CA PRO A 133 13.24 15.36 -33.63
C PRO A 133 12.88 15.91 -32.25
N ALA A 134 12.16 17.03 -32.18
CA ALA A 134 11.72 17.63 -30.92
C ALA A 134 10.63 16.78 -30.25
N ILE A 135 9.70 16.24 -31.04
CA ILE A 135 8.67 15.30 -30.55
C ILE A 135 9.33 14.04 -29.96
N ALA A 136 10.27 13.44 -30.69
CA ALA A 136 11.01 12.28 -30.21
C ALA A 136 11.77 12.55 -28.90
N ALA A 137 12.37 13.75 -28.77
CA ALA A 137 13.06 14.16 -27.56
C ALA A 137 12.10 14.31 -26.36
N ILE A 138 10.92 14.88 -26.54
CA ILE A 138 9.89 14.98 -25.49
C ILE A 138 9.49 13.58 -25.02
N VAL A 139 9.19 12.68 -25.95
CA VAL A 139 8.76 11.31 -25.63
C VAL A 139 9.84 10.57 -24.83
N ALA A 140 11.09 10.60 -25.28
CA ALA A 140 12.21 9.94 -24.61
C ALA A 140 12.46 10.53 -23.22
N GLN A 141 12.41 11.86 -23.07
CA GLN A 141 12.59 12.52 -21.79
C GLN A 141 11.48 12.15 -20.80
N ARG A 142 10.22 12.10 -21.26
CA ARG A 142 9.07 11.73 -20.43
C ARG A 142 9.19 10.28 -19.97
N LEU A 143 9.51 9.35 -20.87
CA LEU A 143 9.75 7.96 -20.52
C LEU A 143 10.83 7.82 -19.43
N ALA A 144 12.00 8.42 -19.63
CA ALA A 144 13.10 8.37 -18.65
C ALA A 144 12.68 8.92 -17.28
N THR A 145 11.95 10.03 -17.26
CA THR A 145 11.42 10.65 -16.04
C THR A 145 10.44 9.71 -15.34
N HIS A 146 9.48 9.15 -16.07
CA HIS A 146 8.46 8.27 -15.51
C HIS A 146 9.06 6.97 -14.96
N VAL A 147 10.04 6.37 -15.66
CA VAL A 147 10.76 5.19 -15.16
C VAL A 147 11.45 5.51 -13.83
N GLN A 148 12.20 6.61 -13.76
CA GLN A 148 12.88 7.02 -12.53
C GLN A 148 11.90 7.25 -11.37
N MET A 149 10.73 7.84 -11.67
CA MET A 149 9.67 8.05 -10.69
C MET A 149 9.12 6.72 -10.15
N VAL A 150 8.85 5.74 -11.03
CA VAL A 150 8.35 4.41 -10.66
C VAL A 150 9.40 3.64 -9.85
N GLU A 151 10.66 3.65 -10.27
CA GLU A 151 11.76 3.03 -9.52
C GLU A 151 11.92 3.63 -8.12
N SER A 152 11.85 4.97 -8.03
CA SER A 152 11.92 5.68 -6.76
C SER A 152 10.76 5.32 -5.84
N LEU A 153 9.55 5.14 -6.39
CA LEU A 153 8.40 4.66 -5.64
C LEU A 153 8.62 3.24 -5.13
N ALA A 154 9.06 2.32 -5.98
CA ALA A 154 9.35 0.94 -5.61
C ALA A 154 10.39 0.86 -4.48
N ALA A 155 11.47 1.64 -4.57
CA ALA A 155 12.48 1.71 -3.52
C ALA A 155 11.91 2.18 -2.18
N ARG A 156 11.06 3.22 -2.17
CA ARG A 156 10.39 3.69 -0.94
C ARG A 156 9.43 2.66 -0.36
N ILE A 157 8.67 1.96 -1.21
CA ILE A 157 7.78 0.89 -0.78
C ILE A 157 8.58 -0.23 -0.10
N ASN A 158 9.67 -0.70 -0.74
CA ASN A 158 10.53 -1.74 -0.18
C ASN A 158 11.17 -1.32 1.15
N ALA A 159 11.72 -0.10 1.22
CA ALA A 159 12.32 0.41 2.45
C ALA A 159 11.30 0.51 3.60
N SER A 160 10.11 1.03 3.32
CA SER A 160 9.04 1.14 4.32
C SER A 160 8.47 -0.21 4.74
N ALA A 161 8.40 -1.19 3.83
CA ALA A 161 8.02 -2.56 4.15
C ALA A 161 9.03 -3.19 5.13
N GLY A 162 10.33 -3.05 4.87
CA GLY A 162 11.39 -3.51 5.77
C GLY A 162 11.26 -2.91 7.17
N ALA A 163 10.96 -1.61 7.28
CA ALA A 163 10.74 -0.94 8.55
C ALA A 163 9.51 -1.48 9.31
N VAL A 164 8.42 -1.81 8.63
CA VAL A 164 7.25 -2.44 9.25
C VAL A 164 7.61 -3.84 9.73
N LEU A 165 8.20 -4.67 8.88
CA LEU A 165 8.55 -6.06 9.19
C LEU A 165 9.54 -6.18 10.36
N ALA A 166 10.45 -5.22 10.52
CA ALA A 166 11.36 -5.16 11.66
C ALA A 166 10.64 -4.97 13.02
N THR A 167 9.36 -4.59 13.02
CA THR A 167 8.54 -4.45 14.24
C THR A 167 7.72 -5.71 14.57
N ALA A 168 7.92 -6.81 13.83
CA ALA A 168 7.24 -8.06 14.10
C ALA A 168 7.56 -8.57 15.52
N PRO A 169 6.56 -9.05 16.28
CA PRO A 169 6.82 -9.65 17.58
C PRO A 169 7.63 -10.94 17.42
N ALA A 170 8.51 -11.21 18.39
CA ALA A 170 9.16 -12.52 18.50
C ALA A 170 8.07 -13.57 18.80
N VAL A 171 8.03 -14.61 17.97
CA VAL A 171 7.15 -15.77 18.15
C VAL A 171 7.82 -16.78 19.07
#